data_AF-A0A382EWC1-F1
#
_entry.id   AF-A0A382EWC1-F1
#
_cell.length_a   1.000
_cell.length_b   1.000
_cell.length_c   1.000
_cell.angle_alpha   90.00
_cell.angle_beta   90.00
_cell.angle_gamma   90.00
#
_symmetry.space_group_name_H-M   'P 1'
#
loop_
_entity.id
_entity.type
_entity.pdbx_description
1 polymer ?
#
loop_
_entity_poly.entity_id
_entity_poly.type
_entity_poly.pdbx_seq_one_letter_code
_entity_poly.pdbx_strand_id
1 'polypeptide(L)'
;MEVELPKKHFALIDSYCLDCHDAETQKGKVNLEALSFKVTTIKQAEIWQKVLNAMNSGEMPPKKKSQPKNAEKADFLDDLAQTMVLARKKLSDSGGKITMRRLNRREYRNTIEYLTGVNLDVSSLQSDGGTGTFDTVGASQFIS
;
A
#
# COMPACT_ATOMS: atom_id res chain seq x y z
N MET A 1 10.96 7.67 13.44
CA MET A 1 9.55 7.76 13.90
C MET A 1 8.88 6.41 13.70
N GLU A 2 8.41 5.78 14.76
CA GLU A 2 7.62 4.53 14.69
C GLU A 2 6.19 4.87 14.26
N VAL A 3 5.59 4.00 13.44
CA VAL A 3 4.17 4.14 13.04
C VAL A 3 3.41 3.09 13.85
N GLU A 4 2.61 3.54 14.80
CA GLU A 4 1.91 2.70 15.77
C GLU A 4 0.50 3.21 15.97
N LEU A 5 -0.47 2.30 15.96
CA LEU A 5 -1.85 2.60 16.32
C LEU A 5 -1.95 2.85 17.84
N PRO A 6 -2.64 3.91 18.31
CA PRO A 6 -2.73 4.21 19.73
C PRO A 6 -3.30 3.06 20.57
N LYS A 7 -2.63 2.76 21.69
CA LYS A 7 -3.00 1.66 22.60
C LYS A 7 -4.40 1.80 23.22
N LYS A 8 -4.99 3.00 23.22
CA LYS A 8 -6.37 3.23 23.69
C LYS A 8 -7.41 2.37 22.94
N HIS A 9 -7.08 1.91 21.73
CA HIS A 9 -7.96 1.10 20.89
C HIS A 9 -7.94 -0.40 21.20
N PHE A 10 -7.08 -0.89 22.11
CA PHE A 10 -7.03 -2.31 22.45
C PHE A 10 -8.38 -2.87 22.90
N ALA A 11 -9.08 -2.14 23.78
CA ALA A 11 -10.38 -2.58 24.30
C ALA A 11 -11.44 -2.70 23.19
N LEU A 12 -11.40 -1.83 22.18
CA LEU A 12 -12.29 -1.91 21.01
C LEU A 12 -11.99 -3.15 20.19
N ILE A 13 -10.72 -3.44 19.90
CA ILE A 13 -10.35 -4.62 19.10
C ILE A 13 -10.70 -5.90 19.85
N ASP A 14 -10.42 -5.95 21.15
CA ASP A 14 -10.76 -7.07 22.02
C ASP A 14 -12.28 -7.34 22.03
N SER A 15 -13.08 -6.28 22.24
CA SER A 15 -14.54 -6.40 22.40
C SER A 15 -15.29 -6.68 21.10
N TYR A 16 -14.78 -6.19 19.96
CA TYR A 16 -15.55 -6.16 18.71
C TYR A 16 -14.91 -6.94 17.55
N CYS A 17 -13.64 -7.36 17.67
CA CYS A 17 -12.92 -8.02 16.57
C CYS A 17 -12.45 -9.44 16.91
N LEU A 18 -11.91 -9.67 18.11
CA LEU A 18 -11.24 -10.94 18.44
C LEU A 18 -12.19 -12.14 18.54
N ASP A 19 -13.46 -11.90 18.85
CA ASP A 19 -14.58 -12.86 18.77
C ASP A 19 -14.66 -13.68 17.46
N CYS A 20 -14.09 -13.18 16.36
CA CYS A 20 -14.12 -13.82 15.05
C CYS A 20 -12.75 -13.86 14.36
N HIS A 21 -11.82 -12.99 14.76
CA HIS A 21 -10.53 -12.79 14.11
C HIS A 21 -9.35 -13.06 15.06
N ASP A 22 -9.54 -13.92 16.05
CA ASP A 22 -8.48 -14.48 16.89
C ASP A 22 -7.66 -15.57 16.17
N ALA A 23 -6.69 -16.16 16.88
CA ALA A 23 -5.87 -17.24 16.35
C ALA A 23 -6.62 -18.56 16.12
N GLU A 24 -7.73 -18.81 16.83
CA GLU A 24 -8.49 -20.05 16.71
C GLU A 24 -9.54 -20.00 15.59
N THR A 25 -10.32 -18.92 15.50
CA THR A 25 -11.45 -18.78 14.58
C THR A 25 -11.00 -18.29 13.21
N GLN A 26 -10.10 -17.29 13.15
CA GLN A 26 -9.54 -16.70 11.94
C GLN A 26 -10.54 -16.49 10.79
N LYS A 27 -11.73 -15.96 11.08
CA LYS A 27 -12.79 -15.80 10.09
C LYS A 27 -12.30 -14.95 8.92
N GLY A 28 -12.55 -15.41 7.70
CA GLY A 28 -12.04 -14.73 6.50
C GLY A 28 -10.52 -14.82 6.32
N LYS A 29 -9.84 -15.76 7.01
CA LYS A 29 -8.38 -15.94 7.01
C LYS A 29 -7.61 -14.73 7.55
N VAL A 30 -8.22 -14.03 8.52
CA VAL A 30 -7.63 -12.87 9.19
C VAL A 30 -7.50 -13.17 10.68
N ASN A 31 -6.26 -13.09 11.17
CA ASN A 31 -5.90 -13.15 12.59
C ASN A 31 -5.38 -11.77 13.02
N LEU A 32 -6.16 -11.07 13.84
CA LEU A 32 -5.84 -9.77 14.41
C LEU A 32 -5.13 -9.89 15.77
N GLU A 33 -5.24 -11.03 16.45
CA GLU A 33 -4.54 -11.29 17.72
C GLU A 33 -3.01 -11.31 17.51
N ALA A 34 -2.56 -11.92 16.42
CA ALA A 34 -1.15 -11.94 16.04
C ALA A 34 -0.68 -10.64 15.35
N LEU A 35 -1.59 -9.70 15.07
CA LEU A 35 -1.27 -8.49 14.32
C LEU A 35 -0.75 -7.39 15.26
N SER A 36 0.51 -7.01 15.05
CA SER A 36 1.10 -5.88 15.78
C SER A 36 0.42 -4.56 15.46
N PHE A 37 0.22 -3.74 16.49
CA PHE A 37 -0.21 -2.34 16.36
C PHE A 37 0.90 -1.45 15.81
N LYS A 38 2.16 -1.88 15.91
CA LYS A 38 3.29 -1.26 15.22
C LYS A 38 3.32 -1.74 13.77
N VAL A 39 3.15 -0.80 12.84
CA VAL A 39 3.12 -1.07 11.40
C VAL A 39 4.52 -0.89 10.85
N THR A 40 5.24 -2.01 10.68
CA THR A 40 6.62 -2.02 10.20
C THR A 40 6.78 -2.67 8.83
N THR A 41 5.76 -3.36 8.34
CA THR A 41 5.79 -4.07 7.05
C THR A 41 4.58 -3.73 6.18
N ILE A 42 4.73 -3.87 4.86
CA ILE A 42 3.64 -3.71 3.89
C ILE A 42 2.50 -4.68 4.20
N LYS A 43 2.81 -5.93 4.55
CA LYS A 43 1.80 -6.95 4.89
C LYS A 43 0.94 -6.54 6.09
N GLN A 44 1.53 -5.96 7.14
CA GLN A 44 0.77 -5.43 8.28
C GLN A 44 -0.11 -4.25 7.86
N ALA A 45 0.42 -3.32 7.07
CA ALA A 45 -0.33 -2.16 6.57
C ALA A 45 -1.53 -2.60 5.71
N GLU A 46 -1.37 -3.61 4.86
CA GLU A 46 -2.46 -4.17 4.05
C GLU A 46 -3.58 -4.77 4.91
N ILE A 47 -3.24 -5.48 6.00
CA ILE A 47 -4.25 -6.05 6.91
C ILE A 47 -5.00 -4.93 7.63
N TRP A 48 -4.28 -3.93 8.17
CA TRP A 48 -4.90 -2.77 8.81
C TRP A 48 -5.78 -1.95 7.85
N GLN A 49 -5.35 -1.81 6.59
CA GLN A 49 -6.16 -1.16 5.56
C GLN A 49 -7.46 -1.93 5.27
N LYS A 50 -7.42 -3.28 5.29
CA LYS A 50 -8.64 -4.10 5.18
C LYS A 50 -9.58 -3.87 6.36
N VAL A 51 -9.06 -3.78 7.58
CA VAL A 51 -9.85 -3.45 8.78
C VAL A 51 -10.52 -2.09 8.63
N LEU A 52 -9.77 -1.07 8.23
CA LEU A 52 -10.28 0.28 7.97
C LEU A 52 -11.43 0.25 6.94
N ASN A 53 -11.24 -0.46 5.83
CA ASN A 53 -12.25 -0.56 4.77
C ASN A 53 -13.52 -1.28 5.26
N ALA A 54 -13.38 -2.42 5.94
CA ALA A 54 -14.51 -3.22 6.43
C ALA A 54 -15.34 -2.48 7.50
N MET A 55 -14.69 -1.68 8.34
CA MET A 55 -15.36 -0.85 9.33
C MET A 55 -16.07 0.35 8.68
N ASN A 56 -15.44 0.98 7.68
CA ASN A 56 -16.02 2.10 6.93
C ASN A 56 -17.23 1.67 6.08
N SER A 57 -17.19 0.49 5.46
CA SER A 57 -18.32 -0.06 4.70
C SER A 57 -19.49 -0.49 5.60
N GLY A 58 -19.27 -0.62 6.91
CA GLY A 58 -20.24 -1.14 7.85
C GLY A 58 -20.48 -2.64 7.72
N GLU A 59 -19.62 -3.35 7.00
CA GLU A 59 -19.62 -4.82 6.95
C GLU A 59 -19.21 -5.43 8.29
N MET A 60 -18.31 -4.73 9.01
CA MET A 60 -17.81 -5.14 10.31
C MET A 60 -18.07 -4.09 11.40
N PRO A 61 -18.43 -4.51 12.62
CA PRO A 61 -18.86 -5.87 12.97
C PRO A 61 -20.21 -6.23 12.29
N PRO A 62 -20.53 -7.52 12.04
CA PRO A 62 -21.79 -7.90 11.41
C PRO A 62 -23.00 -7.46 12.24
N LYS A 63 -24.14 -7.15 11.59
CA LYS A 63 -25.37 -6.66 12.26
C LYS A 63 -25.87 -7.49 13.45
N LYS A 64 -25.53 -8.79 13.52
CA LYS A 64 -25.90 -9.71 14.61
C LYS A 64 -24.94 -9.69 15.81
N LYS A 65 -23.84 -8.94 15.72
CA LYS A 65 -22.81 -8.81 16.75
C LYS A 65 -22.88 -7.41 17.38
N SER A 66 -22.29 -7.30 18.57
CA SER A 66 -22.17 -6.03 19.28
C SER A 66 -21.52 -4.99 18.37
N GLN A 67 -22.06 -3.77 18.38
CA GLN A 67 -21.56 -2.66 17.58
C GLN A 67 -20.87 -1.66 18.50
N PRO A 68 -19.71 -1.11 18.11
CA PRO A 68 -19.10 0.00 18.83
C PRO A 68 -19.99 1.24 18.80
N LYS A 69 -19.85 2.10 19.81
CA LYS A 69 -20.56 3.39 19.82
C LYS A 69 -20.03 4.25 18.68
N ASN A 70 -20.88 5.09 18.08
CA ASN A 70 -20.49 5.93 16.94
C ASN A 70 -19.25 6.80 17.21
N ALA A 71 -19.14 7.39 18.40
CA ALA A 71 -17.99 8.21 18.78
C ALA A 71 -16.70 7.38 18.90
N GLU A 72 -16.77 6.20 19.50
CA GLU A 72 -15.64 5.28 19.66
C GLU A 72 -15.17 4.72 18.31
N LYS A 73 -16.13 4.35 17.45
CA LYS A 73 -15.88 3.93 16.07
C LYS A 73 -15.19 5.04 15.28
N ALA A 74 -15.68 6.28 15.35
CA ALA A 74 -15.10 7.41 14.64
C ALA A 74 -13.66 7.69 15.10
N ASP A 75 -13.43 7.74 16.42
CA ASP A 75 -12.10 7.95 17.00
C ASP A 75 -11.09 6.87 16.56
N PHE A 76 -11.53 5.60 16.53
CA PHE A 76 -10.71 4.50 16.01
C PHE A 76 -10.38 4.66 14.52
N LEU A 77 -11.37 4.99 13.68
CA LEU A 77 -11.17 5.11 12.24
C LEU A 77 -10.26 6.28 11.87
N ASP A 78 -10.38 7.40 12.57
CA ASP A 78 -9.52 8.57 12.38
C ASP A 78 -8.05 8.24 12.71
N ASP A 79 -7.79 7.64 13.86
CA ASP A 79 -6.43 7.25 14.26
C ASP A 79 -5.85 6.17 13.34
N LEU A 80 -6.68 5.19 12.92
CA LEU A 80 -6.25 4.15 11.99
C LEU A 80 -5.93 4.73 10.62
N ALA A 81 -6.76 5.66 10.11
CA ALA A 81 -6.51 6.33 8.84
C ALA A 81 -5.20 7.15 8.88
N GLN A 82 -4.98 7.93 9.94
CA GLN A 82 -3.72 8.67 10.14
C GLN A 82 -2.52 7.73 10.20
N THR A 83 -2.65 6.61 10.93
CA THR A 83 -1.61 5.59 11.01
C THR A 83 -1.30 5.01 9.62
N MET A 84 -2.31 4.76 8.79
CA MET A 84 -2.11 4.24 7.42
C MET A 84 -1.44 5.26 6.49
N VAL A 85 -1.74 6.55 6.63
CA VAL A 85 -1.05 7.62 5.89
C VAL A 85 0.43 7.66 6.27
N LEU A 86 0.74 7.61 7.56
CA LEU A 86 2.13 7.58 8.06
C LEU A 86 2.85 6.30 7.63
N ALA A 87 2.18 5.14 7.71
CA ALA A 87 2.71 3.86 7.27
C ALA A 87 3.03 3.89 5.78
N ARG A 88 2.12 4.41 4.95
CA ARG A 88 2.34 4.55 3.50
C ARG A 88 3.55 5.42 3.21
N LYS A 89 3.68 6.58 3.85
CA LYS A 89 4.85 7.46 3.66
C LYS A 89 6.15 6.73 3.98
N LYS A 90 6.21 6.09 5.16
CA LYS A 90 7.40 5.39 5.63
C LYS A 90 7.73 4.14 4.81
N LEU A 91 6.72 3.39 4.39
CA LEU A 91 6.89 2.12 3.67
C LEU A 91 7.11 2.34 2.17
N SER A 92 6.53 3.39 1.58
CA SER A 92 6.76 3.79 0.18
C SER A 92 8.21 4.15 -0.07
N ASP A 93 8.87 4.79 0.91
CA ASP A 93 10.31 5.11 0.84
C ASP A 93 11.20 3.85 0.89
N SER A 94 10.65 2.70 1.31
CA SER A 94 11.41 1.46 1.57
C SER A 94 11.07 0.29 0.65
N GLY A 95 10.05 0.39 -0.23
CA GLY A 95 9.45 -0.80 -0.86
C GLY A 95 9.10 -0.72 -2.35
N GLY A 96 9.08 0.46 -2.96
CA GLY A 96 9.05 0.53 -4.42
C GLY A 96 10.43 0.17 -4.95
N LYS A 97 10.60 -1.01 -5.57
CA LYS A 97 11.76 -1.21 -6.47
C LYS A 97 11.60 -0.16 -7.57
N ILE A 98 12.21 1.01 -7.40
CA ILE A 98 12.49 1.91 -8.51
C ILE A 98 13.51 1.14 -9.34
N THR A 99 13.01 0.31 -10.26
CA THR A 99 13.87 -0.28 -11.27
C THR A 99 14.46 0.89 -12.03
N MET A 100 15.78 1.07 -11.97
CA MET A 100 16.42 1.98 -12.90
C MET A 100 16.04 1.53 -14.30
N ARG A 101 15.22 2.34 -14.96
CA ARG A 101 14.80 2.08 -16.32
C ARG A 101 15.75 2.77 -17.28
N ARG A 102 16.09 2.12 -18.39
CA ARG A 102 16.75 2.79 -19.51
C ARG A 102 15.78 3.77 -20.16
N LEU A 103 16.34 4.80 -20.82
CA LEU A 103 15.54 5.67 -21.69
C LEU A 103 14.99 4.86 -22.87
N ASN A 104 13.75 5.17 -23.24
CA ASN A 104 13.16 4.66 -24.47
C ASN A 104 13.77 5.39 -25.68
N ARG A 105 13.58 4.89 -26.90
CA ARG A 105 14.24 5.42 -28.12
C ARG A 105 13.93 6.90 -28.34
N ARG A 106 12.69 7.33 -28.09
CA ARG A 106 12.27 8.74 -28.20
C ARG A 106 12.94 9.60 -27.14
N GLU A 107 12.93 9.14 -25.89
CA GLU A 107 13.56 9.82 -24.76
C GLU A 107 15.08 9.96 -24.97
N TYR A 108 15.74 8.91 -25.48
CA TYR A 108 17.17 8.94 -25.77
C TYR A 108 17.52 9.94 -26.88
N ARG A 109 16.79 9.93 -28.01
CA ARG A 109 16.97 10.92 -29.09
C ARG A 109 16.83 12.34 -28.56
N ASN A 110 15.74 12.63 -27.86
CA ASN A 110 15.46 13.96 -27.33
C ASN A 110 16.51 14.40 -26.30
N THR A 111 17.00 13.47 -25.47
CA THR A 111 18.02 13.77 -24.46
C THR A 111 19.37 14.11 -25.11
N ILE A 112 19.82 13.33 -26.10
CA ILE A 112 21.06 13.63 -26.82
C ILE A 112 20.95 14.95 -27.59
N GLU A 113 19.84 15.18 -28.29
CA GLU A 113 19.62 16.44 -29.02
C GLU A 113 19.59 17.63 -28.06
N TYR A 114 18.92 17.51 -26.91
CA TYR A 114 18.86 18.58 -25.91
C TYR A 114 20.23 18.86 -25.26
N LEU A 115 21.00 17.83 -24.93
CA LEU A 115 22.28 17.98 -24.23
C LEU A 115 23.44 18.34 -25.15
N THR A 116 23.41 17.91 -26.41
CA THR A 116 24.55 17.98 -27.33
C THR A 116 24.25 18.68 -28.66
N GLY A 117 22.98 18.91 -28.99
CA GLY A 117 22.55 19.45 -30.28
C GLY A 117 22.61 18.46 -31.45
N VAL A 118 23.01 17.21 -31.20
CA VAL A 118 23.14 16.18 -32.24
C VAL A 118 21.82 15.43 -32.40
N ASN A 119 21.29 15.38 -33.62
CA ASN A 119 20.13 14.54 -33.95
C ASN A 119 20.60 13.14 -34.38
N LEU A 120 20.24 12.12 -33.61
CA LEU A 120 20.61 10.74 -33.86
C LEU A 120 19.45 9.94 -34.45
N ASP A 121 19.74 9.15 -35.49
CA ASP A 121 18.80 8.12 -35.91
C ASP A 121 18.84 6.92 -34.95
N VAL A 122 17.79 6.81 -34.13
CA VAL A 122 17.63 5.72 -33.17
C VAL A 122 16.95 4.48 -33.77
N SER A 123 16.73 4.42 -35.11
CA SER A 123 16.10 3.28 -35.83
C SER A 123 16.85 1.94 -35.70
N SER A 124 18.14 2.00 -35.35
CA SER A 124 19.02 0.84 -35.11
C SER A 124 19.01 0.34 -33.66
N LEU A 125 18.47 1.10 -32.71
CA LEU A 125 18.38 0.69 -31.31
C LEU A 125 17.30 -0.38 -31.10
N GLN A 126 17.49 -1.22 -30.07
CA GLN A 126 16.51 -2.24 -29.69
C GLN A 126 15.14 -1.62 -29.39
N SER A 127 14.07 -2.28 -29.84
CA SER A 127 12.71 -1.82 -29.56
C SER A 127 12.44 -1.82 -28.05
N ASP A 128 11.71 -0.81 -27.58
CA ASP A 128 11.27 -0.74 -26.20
C ASP A 128 10.11 -1.73 -26.05
N GLY A 129 10.42 -2.94 -25.58
CA GLY A 129 9.43 -3.99 -25.38
C GLY A 129 8.27 -3.44 -24.54
N GLY A 130 7.05 -3.59 -25.01
CA GLY A 130 5.86 -3.10 -24.33
C GLY A 130 4.61 -3.69 -24.95
N THR A 131 3.75 -4.27 -24.12
CA THR A 131 2.43 -4.72 -24.52
C THR A 131 1.48 -3.52 -24.59
N GLY A 132 1.46 -2.82 -25.73
CA GLY A 132 0.43 -1.86 -26.09
C GLY A 132 0.38 -0.52 -25.32
N THR A 133 -0.26 0.45 -25.99
CA THR A 133 -0.66 1.84 -25.63
C THR A 133 0.42 2.83 -25.13
N PHE A 134 1.39 2.42 -24.30
CA PHE A 134 2.42 3.34 -23.78
C PHE A 134 3.84 2.77 -23.91
N ASP A 135 4.78 3.63 -24.27
CA ASP A 135 6.21 3.30 -24.49
C ASP A 135 7.11 3.71 -23.31
N THR A 136 6.53 3.98 -22.13
CA THR A 136 7.22 4.41 -20.90
C THR A 136 7.05 3.40 -19.76
N VAL A 137 6.87 2.11 -20.08
CA VAL A 137 6.67 1.05 -19.08
C VAL A 137 8.01 0.67 -18.45
N GLY A 138 8.27 1.14 -17.23
CA GLY A 138 9.55 0.92 -16.54
C GLY A 138 9.91 -0.56 -16.31
N ALA A 139 8.91 -1.43 -16.16
CA ALA A 139 9.10 -2.87 -15.96
C ALA A 139 9.69 -3.59 -17.19
N SER A 140 9.54 -3.02 -18.39
CA SER A 140 10.05 -3.59 -19.64
C SER A 140 11.29 -2.87 -20.18
N GLN A 141 11.78 -1.87 -19.44
CA GLN A 141 12.94 -1.05 -19.76
C GLN A 141 14.06 -1.24 -18.72
N PHE A 142 14.30 -2.45 -18.23
CA PHE A 142 15.37 -2.68 -17.26
C PHE A 142 16.76 -2.63 -17.91
N ILE A 143 17.76 -2.21 -17.14
CA ILE A 143 19.18 -2.33 -17.49
C ILE A 143 19.61 -3.75 -17.09
N SER A 144 20.05 -4.57 -18.05
CA SER A 144 20.62 -5.90 -17.81
C SER A 144 22.06 -5.81 -17.34
#